data_AF-A0A1E4JU31-F1
#
_entry.id   AF-A0A1E4JU31-F1
#
_cell.length_a   1.000
_cell.length_b   1.000
_cell.length_c   1.000
_cell.angle_alpha   90.00
_cell.angle_beta   90.00
_cell.angle_gamma   90.00
#
_symmetry.space_group_name_H-M   'P 1'
#
loop_
_entity.id
_entity.type
_entity.pdbx_description
1 polymer ?
#
loop_
_entity_poly.entity_id
_entity_poly.type
_entity_poly.pdbx_seq_one_letter_code
_entity_poly.pdbx_strand_id
1 'polypeptide(L)'
;MRAYSEAHQEFRDYALGRILEVEPLARLADRTRFDDPDWNTKVKVRLVAHPELSPAQARVIQAEYFNGTASRVETCRAALVPYFIQDIHAAMDTKIQHAPEYLIAVENAREVSKWLFNR
;
A
#
# COMPACT_ATOMS: atom_id res chain seq x y z
N MET A 1 1.03 -14.17 -0.28
CA MET A 1 1.39 -14.77 -1.59
C MET A 1 0.36 -14.30 -2.59
N ARG A 2 0.77 -13.81 -3.76
CA ARG A 2 -0.15 -13.33 -4.80
C ARG A 2 -0.20 -14.33 -5.94
N ALA A 3 -1.39 -14.72 -6.37
CA ALA A 3 -1.58 -15.71 -7.43
C ALA A 3 -2.89 -15.49 -8.19
N TYR A 4 -2.99 -16.02 -9.40
CA TYR A 4 -4.24 -16.04 -10.16
C TYR A 4 -5.20 -17.07 -9.57
N SER A 5 -6.45 -16.67 -9.35
CA SER A 5 -7.52 -17.53 -8.88
C SER A 5 -8.41 -17.93 -10.04
N GLU A 6 -8.47 -19.22 -10.39
CA GLU A 6 -9.41 -19.69 -11.41
C GLU A 6 -10.87 -19.61 -10.95
N ALA A 7 -11.14 -19.79 -9.65
CA ALA A 7 -12.50 -19.66 -9.12
C ALA A 7 -13.05 -18.22 -9.23
N HIS A 8 -12.18 -17.21 -9.05
CA HIS A 8 -12.57 -15.79 -9.07
C HIS A 8 -12.20 -15.07 -10.38
N GLN A 9 -11.46 -15.72 -11.27
CA GLN A 9 -10.95 -15.16 -12.53
C GLN A 9 -10.15 -13.85 -12.34
N GLU A 10 -9.38 -13.75 -11.25
CA GLU A 10 -8.58 -12.57 -10.93
C GLU A 10 -7.34 -12.91 -10.09
N PHE A 11 -6.36 -11.99 -10.02
CA PHE A 11 -5.21 -12.10 -9.14
C PHE A 11 -5.56 -11.66 -7.72
N ARG A 12 -5.27 -12.52 -6.74
CA ARG A 12 -5.61 -12.31 -5.32
C ARG A 12 -4.42 -12.57 -4.41
N ASP A 13 -4.49 -11.97 -3.22
CA ASP A 13 -3.53 -12.18 -2.15
C ASP A 13 -4.03 -13.26 -1.17
N TYR A 14 -3.25 -14.31 -1.04
CA TYR A 14 -3.45 -15.43 -0.14
C TYR A 14 -2.50 -15.34 1.06
N ALA A 15 -3.03 -15.53 2.26
CA ALA A 15 -2.23 -15.64 3.47
C ALA A 15 -1.43 -16.94 3.45
N LEU A 16 -0.10 -16.84 3.39
CA LEU A 16 0.78 -18.01 3.27
C LEU A 16 0.58 -19.00 4.42
N GLY A 17 0.41 -18.51 5.65
CA GLY A 17 0.17 -19.35 6.84
C GLY A 17 -1.21 -20.03 6.89
N ARG A 18 -2.09 -19.78 5.92
CA ARG A 18 -3.38 -20.47 5.77
C ARG A 18 -3.37 -21.53 4.67
N ILE A 19 -2.25 -21.72 3.99
CA ILE A 19 -2.11 -22.77 2.97
C ILE A 19 -1.77 -24.08 3.67
N LEU A 20 -2.66 -25.06 3.56
CA LEU A 20 -2.49 -26.37 4.18
C LEU A 20 -1.73 -27.34 3.27
N GLU A 21 -1.94 -27.25 1.96
CA GLU A 21 -1.40 -28.17 0.96
C GLU A 21 -1.19 -27.44 -0.37
N VAL A 22 -0.22 -27.92 -1.16
CA VAL A 22 0.09 -27.41 -2.50
C VAL A 22 0.42 -28.61 -3.39
N GLU A 23 -0.31 -28.76 -4.49
CA GLU A 23 -0.06 -29.79 -5.50
C GLU A 23 0.24 -29.16 -6.86
N PRO A 24 1.29 -29.61 -7.57
CA PRO A 24 1.54 -29.15 -8.93
C PRO A 24 0.52 -29.76 -9.90
N LEU A 25 -0.02 -28.94 -10.79
CA LEU A 25 -0.86 -29.43 -11.89
C LEU A 25 0.00 -29.94 -13.05
N ALA A 26 -0.50 -30.94 -13.77
CA ALA A 26 0.15 -31.48 -14.97
C ALA A 26 0.14 -30.50 -16.17
N ARG A 27 -0.70 -29.47 -16.10
CA ARG A 27 -0.76 -28.39 -17.11
C ARG A 27 -0.01 -27.16 -16.65
N LEU A 28 0.45 -26.38 -17.62
CA LEU A 28 1.01 -25.05 -17.38
C LEU A 28 -0.09 -24.08 -16.93
N ALA A 29 0.31 -23.03 -16.22
CA ALA A 29 -0.59 -21.95 -15.86
C ALA A 29 -0.97 -21.12 -17.10
N ASP A 30 -2.26 -20.86 -17.28
CA ASP A 30 -2.78 -20.04 -18.39
C ASP A 30 -2.48 -18.54 -18.21
N ARG A 31 -2.14 -18.14 -16.98
CA ARG A 31 -1.82 -16.77 -16.59
C ARG A 31 -0.45 -16.73 -15.93
N THR A 32 0.28 -15.67 -16.23
CA THR A 32 1.59 -15.38 -15.66
C THR A 32 1.51 -14.12 -14.80
N ARG A 33 2.57 -13.83 -14.04
CA ARG A 33 2.69 -12.55 -13.31
C ARG A 33 2.60 -11.30 -14.19
N PHE A 34 2.78 -11.41 -15.51
CA PHE A 34 2.67 -10.28 -16.44
C PHE A 34 1.21 -9.94 -16.77
N ASP A 35 0.29 -10.86 -16.51
CA ASP A 35 -1.15 -10.69 -16.73
C ASP A 35 -1.85 -10.00 -15.55
N ASP A 36 -1.12 -9.68 -14.48
CA ASP A 36 -1.63 -9.03 -13.27
C ASP A 36 -1.48 -7.51 -13.37
N PRO A 37 -2.56 -6.75 -13.66
CA PRO A 37 -2.46 -5.31 -13.86
C PRO A 37 -2.00 -4.57 -12.59
N ASP A 38 -2.44 -5.01 -11.42
CA ASP A 38 -2.09 -4.37 -10.15
C ASP A 38 -0.63 -4.64 -9.78
N TRP A 39 -0.10 -5.82 -10.10
CA TRP A 39 1.31 -6.13 -9.87
C TRP A 39 2.25 -5.40 -10.83
N ASN A 40 1.81 -5.18 -12.07
CA ASN A 40 2.63 -4.53 -13.10
C ASN A 40 2.49 -3.00 -13.09
N THR A 41 1.49 -2.44 -12.39
CA THR A 41 1.33 -1.00 -12.23
C THR A 41 2.22 -0.47 -11.11
N LYS A 42 3.02 0.56 -11.42
CA LYS A 42 3.79 1.32 -10.42
C LYS A 42 3.00 2.56 -9.98
N VAL A 43 2.89 2.76 -8.68
CA VAL A 43 2.13 3.84 -8.05
C VAL A 43 3.08 4.65 -7.18
N LYS A 44 2.98 5.98 -7.26
CA LYS A 44 3.67 6.90 -6.36
C LYS A 44 2.77 7.20 -5.17
N VAL A 45 3.25 6.91 -3.97
CA VAL A 45 2.58 7.25 -2.70
C VAL A 45 3.35 8.40 -2.08
N ARG A 46 2.67 9.51 -1.84
CA ARG A 46 3.27 10.74 -1.33
C ARG A 46 2.94 10.92 0.14
N LEU A 47 3.96 10.85 0.98
CA LEU A 47 3.86 10.94 2.43
C LEU A 47 4.25 12.34 2.90
N VAL A 48 3.47 12.87 3.84
CA VAL A 48 3.71 14.15 4.52
C VAL A 48 3.48 13.99 6.02
N ALA A 49 3.96 14.93 6.81
CA ALA A 49 3.65 14.96 8.23
C ALA A 49 2.15 15.23 8.40
N HIS A 50 1.51 14.63 9.40
CA HIS A 50 0.08 14.81 9.62
C HIS A 50 -0.26 16.30 9.83
N PRO A 51 -1.30 16.85 9.17
CA PRO A 51 -1.57 18.30 9.15
C PRO A 51 -1.94 18.89 10.52
N GLU A 52 -2.37 18.06 11.47
CA GLU A 52 -2.67 18.50 12.84
C GLU A 52 -1.43 18.71 13.71
N LEU A 53 -0.25 18.29 13.25
CA LEU A 53 0.99 18.47 13.99
C LEU A 53 1.41 19.94 13.98
N SER A 54 1.89 20.42 15.13
CA SER A 54 2.54 21.73 15.20
C SER A 54 3.78 21.78 14.29
N PRO A 55 4.23 22.97 13.86
CA PRO A 55 5.44 23.10 13.04
C PRO A 55 6.68 22.46 13.65
N ALA A 56 6.79 22.44 14.99
CA ALA A 56 7.89 21.78 15.69
C ALA A 56 7.80 20.25 15.57
N GLN A 57 6.62 19.66 15.79
CA GLN A 57 6.40 18.22 15.65
C GLN A 57 6.57 17.76 14.19
N ALA A 58 6.05 18.53 13.22
CA ALA A 58 6.21 18.23 11.81
C ALA A 58 7.69 18.16 11.41
N ARG A 59 8.55 19.06 11.92
CA ARG A 59 10.00 19.02 11.68
C ARG A 59 10.66 17.74 12.22
N VAL A 60 10.20 17.22 13.36
CA VAL A 60 10.69 15.94 13.90
C VAL A 60 10.35 14.81 12.93
N ILE A 61 9.09 14.71 12.49
CA ILE A 61 8.66 13.70 11.52
C ILE A 61 9.44 13.82 10.20
N GLN A 62 9.64 15.04 9.70
CA GLN A 62 10.40 15.28 8.47
C GLN A 62 11.85 14.82 8.59
N ALA A 63 12.51 15.12 9.72
CA ALA A 63 13.88 14.68 9.97
C ALA A 63 14.01 13.16 10.05
N GLU A 64 13.10 12.50 10.76
CA GLU A 64 13.16 11.05 10.99
C GLU A 64 12.72 10.22 9.78
N TYR A 65 11.62 10.61 9.12
CA TYR A 65 10.98 9.77 8.10
C TYR A 65 11.22 10.25 6.66
N PHE A 66 11.52 11.53 6.47
CA PHE A 66 11.59 12.17 5.14
C PHE A 66 12.97 12.79 4.83
N ASN A 67 14.02 12.40 5.56
CA ASN A 67 15.38 12.92 5.39
C ASN A 67 15.48 14.46 5.47
N GLY A 68 14.69 15.07 6.37
CA GLY A 68 14.63 16.51 6.56
C GLY A 68 13.85 17.28 5.49
N THR A 69 13.21 16.59 4.55
CA THR A 69 12.38 17.21 3.51
C THR A 69 10.91 17.30 3.91
N ALA A 70 10.14 18.18 3.27
CA ALA A 70 8.73 18.36 3.58
C ALA A 70 7.85 17.12 3.28
N SER A 71 8.32 16.23 2.40
CA SER A 71 7.55 15.08 1.91
C SER A 71 8.47 13.97 1.43
N ARG A 72 8.03 12.71 1.54
CA ARG A 72 8.69 11.56 0.93
C ARG A 72 7.79 10.93 -0.14
N VAL A 73 8.36 10.52 -1.27
CA VAL A 73 7.64 9.76 -2.30
C VAL A 73 8.21 8.37 -2.37
N GLU A 74 7.34 7.38 -2.21
CA GLU A 74 7.69 5.99 -2.45
C GLU A 74 6.99 5.48 -3.69
N THR A 75 7.71 4.69 -4.50
CA THR A 75 7.14 4.03 -5.67
C THR A 75 6.99 2.55 -5.37
N CYS A 76 5.76 2.07 -5.26
CA CYS A 76 5.45 0.67 -5.03
C CYS A 76 4.51 0.12 -6.11
N ARG A 77 4.35 -1.21 -6.15
CA ARG A 77 3.34 -1.83 -7.03
C ARG A 77 1.94 -1.52 -6.51
N ALA A 78 0.97 -1.34 -7.39
CA ALA A 78 -0.41 -1.05 -6.99
C ALA A 78 -0.97 -2.11 -6.00
N ALA A 79 -0.71 -3.39 -6.26
CA ALA A 79 -1.09 -4.49 -5.35
C ALA A 79 -0.50 -4.37 -3.93
N LEU A 80 0.58 -3.58 -3.75
CA LEU A 80 1.27 -3.40 -2.47
C LEU A 80 0.89 -2.09 -1.76
N VAL A 81 0.16 -1.18 -2.41
CA VAL A 81 -0.24 0.11 -1.84
C VAL A 81 -0.96 -0.02 -0.50
N PRO A 82 -1.96 -0.92 -0.33
CA PRO A 82 -2.68 -1.03 0.95
C PRO A 82 -1.75 -1.44 2.09
N TYR A 83 -0.88 -2.42 1.83
CA TYR A 83 0.08 -2.93 2.81
C TYR A 83 1.13 -1.88 3.17
N PHE A 84 1.62 -1.12 2.19
CA PHE A 84 2.58 -0.05 2.43
C PHE A 84 2.00 1.06 3.33
N ILE A 85 0.75 1.46 3.08
CA ILE A 85 0.07 2.47 3.91
C ILE A 85 -0.13 1.97 5.35
N GLN A 86 -0.49 0.69 5.51
CA GLN A 86 -0.64 0.06 6.83
C GLN A 86 0.70 -0.03 7.57
N ASP A 87 1.79 -0.42 6.89
CA ASP A 87 3.13 -0.56 7.45
C ASP A 87 3.69 0.76 7.97
N ILE A 88 3.54 1.84 7.20
CA ILE A 88 3.93 3.20 7.62
C ILE A 88 2.93 3.81 8.63
N HIS A 89 1.77 3.18 8.82
CA HIS A 89 0.67 3.71 9.63
C HIS A 89 0.27 5.14 9.21
N ALA A 90 0.09 5.35 7.91
CA ALA A 90 -0.24 6.65 7.34
C ALA A 90 -1.75 6.89 7.26
N ALA A 91 -2.19 8.09 7.64
CA ALA A 91 -3.59 8.51 7.49
C ALA A 91 -3.97 8.65 6.01
N MET A 92 -5.07 8.03 5.63
CA MET A 92 -5.73 8.17 4.33
C MET A 92 -6.85 9.21 4.34
N ASP A 93 -7.46 9.43 5.51
CA ASP A 93 -8.41 10.51 5.75
C ASP A 93 -8.11 11.21 7.08
N THR A 94 -7.44 12.35 6.99
CA THR A 94 -7.00 13.16 8.14
C THR A 94 -8.16 13.81 8.90
N LYS A 95 -9.42 13.65 8.44
CA LYS A 95 -10.61 14.13 9.16
C LYS A 95 -11.09 13.16 10.23
N ILE A 96 -10.67 11.90 10.16
CA ILE A 96 -11.07 10.83 11.08
C ILE A 96 -9.87 10.09 11.67
N GLN A 97 -8.73 10.11 11.01
CA GLN A 97 -7.46 9.56 11.47
C GLN A 97 -6.59 10.71 11.97
N HIS A 98 -6.57 10.92 13.28
CA HIS A 98 -5.99 12.11 13.91
C HIS A 98 -4.61 11.86 14.53
N ALA A 99 -3.87 12.94 14.81
CA ALA A 99 -2.68 12.86 15.65
C ALA A 99 -3.06 12.71 17.14
N PRO A 100 -2.24 12.04 17.98
CA PRO A 100 -0.94 11.45 17.68
C PRO A 100 -1.00 10.02 17.15
N GLU A 101 -2.20 9.44 16.96
CA GLU A 101 -2.34 8.07 16.45
C GLU A 101 -1.74 7.93 15.04
N TYR A 102 -1.99 8.92 14.18
CA TYR A 102 -1.39 9.02 12.86
C TYR A 102 -0.47 10.24 12.77
N LEU A 103 0.84 10.00 12.69
CA LEU A 103 1.86 11.06 12.57
C LEU A 103 2.23 11.40 11.11
N ILE A 104 1.88 10.51 10.19
CA ILE A 104 2.13 10.63 8.74
C ILE A 104 0.77 10.58 8.02
N ALA A 105 0.62 11.31 6.94
CA ALA A 105 -0.54 11.29 6.07
C ALA A 105 -0.15 11.06 4.60
N VAL A 106 -1.06 10.47 3.83
CA VAL A 106 -0.91 10.33 2.38
C VAL A 106 -1.50 11.56 1.69
N GLU A 107 -0.63 12.42 1.14
CA GLU A 107 -1.04 13.67 0.48
C GLU A 107 -1.89 13.39 -0.78
N ASN A 108 -1.53 12.38 -1.57
CA ASN A 108 -2.25 12.00 -2.78
C ASN A 108 -3.29 10.89 -2.54
N ALA A 109 -3.96 10.90 -1.38
CA ALA A 109 -4.93 9.88 -0.97
C ALA A 109 -6.01 9.60 -2.04
N ARG A 110 -6.50 10.64 -2.73
CA ARG A 110 -7.49 10.51 -3.81
C ARG A 110 -7.01 9.71 -5.01
N GLU A 111 -5.71 9.77 -5.32
CA GLU A 111 -5.13 9.05 -6.46
C GLU A 111 -4.88 7.58 -6.13
N VAL A 112 -4.47 7.32 -4.88
CA VAL A 112 -4.08 5.98 -4.43
C VAL A 112 -5.27 5.15 -3.93
N SER A 113 -6.40 5.78 -3.59
CA SER A 113 -7.58 5.13 -3.01
C SER A 113 -8.12 3.98 -3.86
N LYS A 114 -8.05 4.07 -5.19
CA LYS A 114 -8.49 3.01 -6.13
C LYS A 114 -7.70 1.70 -6.02
N TRP A 115 -6.57 1.71 -5.34
CA TRP A 115 -5.71 0.54 -5.10
C TRP A 115 -5.91 -0.07 -3.71
N LEU A 116 -6.79 0.48 -2.87
CA LEU A 116 -7.12 -0.06 -1.55
C LEU A 116 -8.01 -1.31 -1.63
N PHE A 117 -8.05 -2.11 -0.55
CA PHE A 117 -8.75 -3.41 -0.52
C PHE A 117 -10.26 -3.36 -0.81
N ASN A 118 -10.92 -2.23 -0.58
CA ASN A 118 -12.37 -2.08 -0.75
C ASN A 118 -12.71 -1.48 -2.12
N ARG A 119 -12.42 -2.23 -3.18
CA ARG A 119 -12.97 -1.97 -4.52
C ARG A 119 -14.45 -2.32 -4.58
#